data_AF-A0A699YUG8-F1
#
_entry.id   AF-A0A699YUG8-F1
#
_cell.length_a   1.000
_cell.length_b   1.000
_cell.length_c   1.000
_cell.angle_alpha   90.00
_cell.angle_beta   90.00
_cell.angle_gamma   90.00
#
_symmetry.space_group_name_H-M   'P 1'
#
loop_
_entity.id
_entity.type
_entity.pdbx_description
1 polymer ?
#
loop_
_entity_poly.entity_id
_entity_poly.type
_entity_poly.pdbx_seq_one_letter_code
_entity_poly.pdbx_strand_id
1 'polypeptide(L)'
;MKQLAVTFELRCGAAGKRIVAAAAGRYNTLVLDDSGTLHSWGMDGCSSGGQLPAREAAWKARPIMGKLQGKRVVAFDAGYVLWVAATEDGAVFTCNTQDDGYAGTLKSKRQWNAAGELGRDTPPLEPGQ
;
A
#
# COMPACT_ATOMS: atom_id res chain seq x y z
N MET A 1 -1.66 -18.39 3.67
CA MET A 1 -2.17 -17.62 4.83
C MET A 1 -3.64 -17.32 4.56
N LYS A 2 -4.56 -17.65 5.48
CA LYS A 2 -5.98 -17.33 5.31
C LYS A 2 -6.18 -15.87 5.75
N GLN A 3 -6.43 -14.98 4.80
CA GLN A 3 -6.84 -13.62 5.12
C GLN A 3 -8.20 -13.67 5.81
N LEU A 4 -8.28 -13.15 7.03
CA LEU A 4 -9.54 -13.03 7.75
C LEU A 4 -10.42 -12.02 7.00
N ALA A 5 -11.46 -12.52 6.32
CA ALA A 5 -12.49 -11.68 5.76
C ALA A 5 -13.33 -11.12 6.91
N VAL A 6 -12.91 -9.98 7.45
CA VAL A 6 -13.75 -9.20 8.35
C VAL A 6 -14.49 -8.18 7.50
N THR A 7 -15.80 -8.36 7.38
CA THR A 7 -16.68 -7.42 6.69
C THR A 7 -16.78 -6.15 7.52
N PHE A 8 -16.12 -5.08 7.08
CA PHE A 8 -16.29 -3.74 7.63
C PHE A 8 -17.06 -2.88 6.60
N GLU A 9 -17.86 -1.92 7.06
CA GLU A 9 -18.38 -0.87 6.16
C GLU A 9 -17.46 0.35 6.29
N LEU A 10 -16.91 0.84 5.18
CA LEU A 10 -16.30 2.16 5.17
C LEU A 10 -17.43 3.19 5.14
N ARG A 11 -17.82 3.72 6.31
CA ARG A 11 -18.71 4.87 6.40
C ARG A 11 -17.89 6.16 6.31
N CYS A 12 -17.36 6.44 5.12
CA CYS A 12 -16.91 7.79 4.78
C CYS A 12 -18.04 8.45 3.98
N GLY A 13 -18.41 9.67 4.36
CA GLY A 13 -19.55 10.40 3.78
C GLY A 13 -19.54 10.36 2.25
N ALA A 14 -20.69 9.96 1.68
CA ALA A 14 -21.04 9.95 0.26
C ALA A 14 -20.27 8.95 -0.65
N ALA A 15 -20.47 7.63 -0.44
CA ALA A 15 -20.74 6.60 -1.47
C ALA A 15 -20.59 5.22 -0.81
N GLY A 16 -21.70 4.52 -0.59
CA GLY A 16 -21.74 3.22 0.09
C GLY A 16 -21.01 2.12 -0.69
N LYS A 17 -19.71 1.98 -0.48
CA LYS A 17 -18.92 0.84 -0.96
C LYS A 17 -18.79 -0.21 0.12
N ARG A 18 -19.06 -1.47 -0.21
CA ARG A 18 -18.90 -2.59 0.72
C ARG A 18 -17.44 -3.02 0.73
N ILE A 19 -16.84 -3.12 1.91
CA ILE A 19 -15.46 -3.62 2.04
C ILE A 19 -15.51 -5.13 2.24
N VAL A 20 -14.71 -5.83 1.43
CA VAL A 20 -14.68 -7.29 1.38
C VAL A 20 -13.42 -7.88 2.00
N ALA A 21 -12.37 -7.08 2.18
CA ALA A 21 -11.14 -7.48 2.85
C ALA A 21 -10.36 -6.27 3.39
N ALA A 22 -9.49 -6.51 4.36
CA ALA A 22 -8.58 -5.52 4.92
C ALA A 22 -7.21 -6.14 5.24
N ALA A 23 -6.18 -5.30 5.26
CA ALA A 23 -4.84 -5.61 5.76
C ALA A 23 -4.29 -4.36 6.47
N ALA A 24 -3.49 -4.54 7.52
CA ALA A 24 -2.93 -3.43 8.28
C ALA A 24 -1.43 -3.63 8.50
N GLY A 25 -0.66 -2.63 8.09
CA GLY A 25 0.75 -2.51 8.44
C GLY A 25 0.93 -1.72 9.73
N ARG A 26 2.17 -1.30 10.01
CA ARG A 26 2.45 -0.51 11.22
C ARG A 26 1.91 0.92 11.10
N TYR A 27 2.02 1.48 9.89
CA TYR A 27 1.68 2.88 9.64
C TYR A 27 0.66 3.07 8.52
N ASN A 28 0.22 1.99 7.87
CA ASN A 28 -0.79 2.02 6.82
C ASN A 28 -1.91 1.01 7.09
N THR A 29 -3.07 1.28 6.52
CA THR A 29 -4.16 0.32 6.44
C THR A 29 -4.62 0.26 5.00
N LEU A 30 -4.93 -0.95 4.52
CA LEU A 30 -5.45 -1.24 3.21
C LEU A 30 -6.82 -1.88 3.33
N VAL A 31 -7.74 -1.49 2.44
CA VAL A 31 -9.06 -2.12 2.34
C VAL A 31 -9.47 -2.28 0.89
N LEU A 32 -10.06 -3.43 0.58
CA LEU A 32 -10.55 -3.76 -0.75
C LEU A 32 -12.07 -3.61 -0.76
N ASP A 33 -12.58 -2.77 -1.65
CA ASP A 33 -14.01 -2.70 -1.88
C ASP A 33 -14.51 -3.80 -2.83
N ASP A 34 -15.83 -3.98 -2.90
CA ASP A 34 -16.48 -5.00 -3.73
C ASP A 34 -16.38 -4.75 -5.24
N SER A 35 -15.96 -3.55 -5.66
CA SER A 35 -15.57 -3.27 -7.05
C SER A 35 -14.14 -3.72 -7.37
N GLY A 36 -13.37 -4.14 -6.36
CA GLY A 36 -11.97 -4.50 -6.49
C GLY A 36 -11.01 -3.31 -6.49
N THR A 37 -11.46 -2.13 -6.03
CA THR A 37 -10.58 -0.98 -5.83
C THR A 37 -9.92 -1.10 -4.45
N LEU A 38 -8.59 -1.01 -4.43
CA LEU A 38 -7.81 -0.97 -3.20
C LEU A 38 -7.71 0.47 -2.69
N HIS A 39 -8.08 0.69 -1.44
CA HIS A 39 -7.97 1.96 -0.74
C HIS A 39 -6.93 1.84 0.37
N SER A 40 -6.38 2.98 0.76
CA SER A 40 -5.44 3.07 1.86
C SER A 40 -5.63 4.32 2.70
N TRP A 41 -5.12 4.29 3.92
CA TRP A 41 -4.88 5.48 4.73
C TRP A 41 -3.70 5.22 5.68
N GLY A 42 -3.33 6.25 6.45
CA GLY A 42 -2.14 6.28 7.28
C GLY A 42 -0.97 6.97 6.56
N MET A 43 0.25 6.69 7.02
CA MET A 43 1.49 7.20 6.43
C MET A 43 1.94 6.31 5.29
N ASP A 44 1.12 6.22 4.24
CA ASP A 44 1.53 5.64 2.97
C ASP A 44 1.77 6.76 1.95
N GLY A 45 3.03 7.01 1.63
CA GLY A 45 3.42 8.01 0.64
C GLY A 45 3.05 7.60 -0.78
N CYS A 46 2.91 6.31 -1.08
CA CYS A 46 2.67 5.86 -2.45
C CYS A 46 1.22 6.05 -2.91
N SER A 47 0.26 5.96 -1.99
CA SER A 47 -1.16 6.06 -2.32
C SER A 47 -1.61 7.44 -2.79
N SER A 48 -0.73 8.45 -2.74
CA SER A 48 -1.00 9.80 -3.29
C SER A 48 0.16 10.33 -4.12
N GLY A 49 0.72 9.50 -5.00
CA GLY A 49 1.73 9.97 -5.95
C GLY A 49 3.05 10.36 -5.28
N GLY A 50 3.38 9.72 -4.16
CA GLY A 50 4.61 9.95 -3.44
C GLY A 50 4.50 10.89 -2.23
N GLN A 51 3.37 11.55 -2.04
CA GLN A 51 3.20 12.53 -0.97
C GLN A 51 2.47 11.93 0.23
N LEU A 52 3.00 12.19 1.43
CA LEU A 52 2.29 11.87 2.66
C LEU A 52 1.06 12.78 2.82
N PRO A 53 -0.08 12.26 3.31
CA PRO A 53 -1.23 13.10 3.62
C PRO A 53 -0.88 14.08 4.74
N ALA A 54 -1.54 15.25 4.73
CA ALA A 54 -1.60 16.10 5.91
C ALA A 54 -2.18 15.32 7.10
N ARG A 55 -1.75 15.65 8.32
CA ARG A 55 -2.07 14.89 9.54
C ARG A 55 -3.58 14.70 9.74
N GLU A 56 -4.36 15.73 9.48
CA GLU A 56 -5.81 15.77 9.56
C GLU A 56 -6.54 14.95 8.47
N ALA A 57 -5.82 14.49 7.45
CA ALA A 57 -6.32 13.64 6.39
C ALA A 57 -5.79 12.20 6.48
N ALA A 58 -4.80 11.92 7.35
CA ALA A 58 -4.15 10.61 7.44
C ALA A 58 -5.09 9.47 7.85
N TRP A 59 -6.26 9.76 8.44
CA TRP A 59 -7.25 8.76 8.84
C TRP A 59 -8.36 8.54 7.80
N LYS A 60 -8.34 9.27 6.68
CA LYS A 60 -9.35 9.17 5.62
C LYS A 60 -8.89 8.16 4.56
N ALA A 61 -9.70 7.13 4.32
CA ALA A 61 -9.48 6.19 3.24
C ALA A 61 -9.52 6.89 1.87
N ARG A 62 -8.57 6.57 1.02
CA ARG A 62 -8.45 7.09 -0.35
C ARG A 62 -8.07 5.95 -1.31
N PRO A 63 -8.58 5.96 -2.55
CA PRO A 63 -8.19 4.96 -3.55
C PRO A 63 -6.70 5.09 -3.86
N ILE A 64 -6.04 3.96 -4.10
CA ILE A 64 -4.65 3.97 -4.59
C ILE A 64 -4.66 4.39 -6.06
N MET A 65 -3.88 5.44 -6.35
CA MET A 65 -3.78 6.06 -7.67
C MET A 65 -2.55 5.53 -8.45
N GLY A 66 -2.39 5.95 -9.71
CA GLY A 66 -1.24 5.58 -10.55
C GLY A 66 -1.50 4.31 -11.36
N LYS A 67 -0.48 3.44 -11.50
CA LYS A 67 -0.56 2.26 -12.40
C LYS A 67 -1.57 1.19 -11.93
N LEU A 68 -1.92 1.20 -10.64
CA LEU A 68 -2.96 0.32 -10.07
C LEU A 68 -4.39 0.87 -10.29
N GLN A 69 -4.54 2.15 -10.65
CA GLN A 69 -5.85 2.78 -10.81
C GLN A 69 -6.66 2.10 -11.92
N GLY A 70 -7.91 1.73 -11.61
CA GLY A 70 -8.81 1.06 -12.55
C GLY A 70 -8.55 -0.43 -12.76
N LYS A 71 -7.55 -1.01 -12.07
CA LYS A 71 -7.31 -2.45 -12.09
C LYS A 71 -8.04 -3.12 -10.92
N ARG A 72 -8.62 -4.29 -11.20
CA ARG A 72 -9.34 -5.09 -10.19
C ARG A 72 -8.35 -5.90 -9.36
N VAL A 73 -8.21 -5.54 -8.09
CA VAL A 73 -7.35 -6.26 -7.13
C VAL A 73 -8.06 -7.50 -6.60
N VAL A 74 -7.35 -8.61 -6.55
CA VAL A 74 -7.85 -9.93 -6.09
C VAL A 74 -7.10 -10.48 -4.89
N ALA A 75 -5.88 -10.00 -4.62
CA ALA A 75 -5.12 -10.31 -3.42
C ALA A 75 -4.22 -9.13 -3.05
N PHE A 76 -3.99 -8.92 -1.76
CA PHE A 76 -3.11 -7.85 -1.27
C PHE A 76 -2.63 -8.15 0.15
N ASP A 77 -1.51 -7.56 0.53
CA ASP A 77 -1.00 -7.61 1.90
C ASP A 77 -0.25 -6.32 2.27
N ALA A 78 -0.16 -6.05 3.57
CA ALA A 78 0.51 -4.88 4.12
C ALA A 78 1.66 -5.31 5.02
N GLY A 79 2.86 -4.79 4.75
CA GLY A 79 4.02 -4.93 5.61
C GLY A 79 4.20 -3.72 6.54
N TYR A 80 5.43 -3.48 7.01
CA TYR A 80 5.71 -2.40 7.95
C TYR A 80 5.30 -1.01 7.40
N VAL A 81 5.84 -0.69 6.22
CA VAL A 81 5.64 0.54 5.43
C VAL A 81 5.57 0.22 3.92
N LEU A 82 5.34 -1.06 3.60
CA LEU A 82 5.21 -1.55 2.24
C LEU A 82 3.84 -2.18 2.05
N TRP A 83 3.42 -2.32 0.80
CA TRP A 83 2.30 -3.17 0.43
C TRP A 83 2.53 -3.85 -0.90
N VAL A 84 1.80 -4.93 -1.12
CA VAL A 84 1.74 -5.67 -2.38
C VAL A 84 0.29 -5.91 -2.75
N ALA A 85 -0.03 -5.82 -4.04
CA ALA A 85 -1.34 -6.11 -4.59
C ALA A 85 -1.20 -6.89 -5.90
N ALA A 86 -2.03 -7.91 -6.08
CA ALA A 86 -2.16 -8.67 -7.32
C ALA A 86 -3.53 -8.39 -7.95
N THR A 87 -3.53 -8.17 -9.26
CA THR A 87 -4.74 -7.87 -10.04
C THR A 87 -5.24 -9.09 -10.78
N GLU A 88 -6.51 -9.07 -11.19
CA GLU A 88 -7.16 -10.19 -11.87
C GLU A 88 -6.49 -10.58 -13.19
N ASP A 89 -5.85 -9.62 -13.88
CA ASP A 89 -5.03 -9.84 -15.08
C ASP A 89 -3.65 -10.46 -14.79
N GLY A 90 -3.35 -10.77 -13.52
CA GLY A 90 -2.11 -11.41 -13.10
C GLY A 90 -0.95 -10.46 -12.87
N ALA A 91 -1.14 -9.14 -13.03
CA ALA A 91 -0.09 -8.18 -12.69
C ALA A 91 0.06 -8.04 -11.16
N VAL A 92 1.29 -7.76 -10.73
CA VAL A 92 1.64 -7.52 -9.33
C VAL A 92 2.17 -6.10 -9.21
N PHE A 93 1.76 -5.42 -8.15
CA PHE A 93 2.07 -4.04 -7.85
C PHE A 93 2.59 -3.98 -6.42
N THR A 94 3.65 -3.22 -6.21
CA THR A 94 4.21 -2.97 -4.90
C THR A 94 4.34 -1.49 -4.64
N CYS A 95 4.45 -1.17 -3.36
CA CYS A 95 4.91 0.12 -2.88
C CYS A 95 5.75 -0.12 -1.65
N ASN A 96 6.81 0.66 -1.52
CA ASN A 96 7.54 0.83 -0.28
C ASN A 96 7.84 2.33 -0.14
N THR A 97 7.65 2.91 1.04
CA THR A 97 8.06 4.30 1.32
C THR A 97 9.58 4.49 1.36
N GLN A 98 10.35 3.41 1.15
CA GLN A 98 11.80 3.34 1.34
C GLN A 98 12.22 3.57 2.79
N ASP A 99 11.25 3.59 3.72
CA ASP A 99 11.54 3.39 5.12
C ASP A 99 12.00 1.94 5.27
N ASP A 100 13.32 1.77 5.39
CA ASP A 100 13.96 0.49 5.64
C ASP A 100 13.68 -0.01 7.09
N GLY A 101 12.84 0.73 7.82
CA GLY A 101 12.40 0.46 9.16
C GLY A 101 13.57 0.56 10.12
N TYR A 102 13.89 -0.56 10.76
CA TYR A 102 15.06 -0.64 11.63
C TYR A 102 16.34 -0.98 10.85
N ALA A 103 16.28 -1.27 9.55
CA ALA A 103 17.47 -1.62 8.78
C ALA A 103 18.46 -0.44 8.69
N GLY A 104 17.98 0.81 8.68
CA GLY A 104 18.82 2.00 8.68
C GLY A 104 19.56 2.22 10.00
N THR A 105 19.10 1.57 11.07
CA THR A 105 19.73 1.53 12.39
C THR A 105 20.78 0.40 12.52
N LEU A 106 20.85 -0.51 11.55
CA LEU A 106 21.82 -1.60 11.57
C LEU A 106 23.23 -1.05 11.32
N LYS A 107 24.19 -1.53 12.12
CA LYS A 107 25.61 -1.21 11.94
C LYS A 107 26.17 -1.73 10.61
N SER A 108 25.60 -2.82 10.07
CA SER A 108 26.00 -3.45 8.82
C SER A 108 24.98 -3.17 7.71
N LYS A 109 25.05 -1.97 7.14
CA LYS A 109 24.26 -1.60 5.97
C LYS A 109 24.75 -2.41 4.75
N ARG A 110 23.89 -3.17 4.08
CA ARG A 110 24.26 -3.90 2.85
C ARG A 110 24.39 -2.92 1.69
N GLN A 111 25.49 -3.03 0.96
CA GLN A 111 25.70 -2.28 -0.27
C GLN A 111 24.98 -2.92 -1.46
N TRP A 112 24.80 -2.08 -2.46
CA TRP A 112 24.14 -2.28 -3.73
C TRP A 112 24.52 -3.63 -4.48
N ASN A 113 23.58 -4.56 -4.81
CA ASN A 113 23.75 -5.67 -5.81
C ASN A 113 23.12 -5.40 -7.20
N ALA A 114 23.72 -5.79 -8.34
CA ALA A 114 23.30 -5.34 -9.70
C ALA A 114 21.79 -5.48 -10.06
N ALA A 115 21.00 -6.24 -9.29
CA ALA A 115 19.57 -6.46 -9.44
C ALA A 115 18.65 -5.41 -8.76
N GLY A 116 19.17 -4.42 -8.02
CA GLY A 116 18.32 -3.34 -7.49
C GLY A 116 17.57 -3.67 -6.20
N GLU A 117 17.86 -4.81 -5.56
CA GLU A 117 17.28 -5.22 -4.28
C GLU A 117 17.94 -4.48 -3.11
N LEU A 118 17.20 -4.30 -2.00
CA LEU A 118 17.62 -3.55 -0.82
C LEU A 118 19.04 -3.96 -0.34
N GLY A 119 19.96 -3.03 -0.04
CA GLY A 119 19.81 -1.58 0.13
C GLY A 119 20.30 -0.73 -1.05
N ARG A 120 19.43 0.16 -1.55
CA ARG A 120 19.67 0.91 -2.79
C ARG A 120 18.84 2.22 -3.02
N ASP A 121 19.52 3.29 -3.48
CA ASP A 121 19.13 4.57 -4.18
C ASP A 121 18.21 4.46 -5.45
N THR A 122 16.89 4.55 -5.28
CA THR A 122 15.94 4.87 -6.38
C THR A 122 15.42 6.30 -6.23
N PRO A 123 15.00 7.00 -7.32
CA PRO A 123 14.15 8.17 -7.17
C PRO A 123 12.89 7.73 -6.40
N PRO A 124 12.46 8.51 -5.41
CA PRO A 124 11.43 8.06 -4.49
C PRO A 124 10.08 7.99 -5.22
N LEU A 125 9.37 6.87 -5.08
CA LEU A 125 7.92 6.76 -5.22
C LEU A 125 7.39 6.67 -6.66
N GLU A 126 7.42 5.49 -7.26
CA GLU A 126 6.60 5.15 -8.44
C GLU A 126 5.35 4.37 -7.99
N PRO A 127 4.14 4.96 -8.01
CA PRO A 127 2.93 4.26 -7.58
C PRO A 127 2.61 3.07 -8.50
N GLY A 128 2.70 1.86 -7.95
CA GLY A 128 2.29 0.63 -8.63
C GLY A 128 3.29 0.10 -9.64
N GLN A 129 4.51 -0.23 -9.20
CA GLN A 129 5.36 -1.19 -9.90
C GLN A 129 5.61 -2.42 -9.04
#